data_AF-A0A239DUX3-F1
#
_entry.id   AF-A0A239DUX3-F1
#
_cell.length_a   1.000
_cell.length_b   1.000
_cell.length_c   1.000
_cell.angle_alpha   90.00
_cell.angle_beta   90.00
_cell.angle_gamma   90.00
#
_symmetry.space_group_name_H-M   'P 1'
#
loop_
_entity.id
_entity.type
_entity.pdbx_description
1 polymer ?
#
loop_
_entity_poly.entity_id
_entity_poly.type
_entity_poly.pdbx_seq_one_letter_code
_entity_poly.pdbx_strand_id
1 'polypeptide(L)'
;MTSGSWSDSIPGIGTYFVGIDVAPGRYRCDDGKGGWWVRFTGPGGGDPVGSWPLPAGPTEIEIARTDFAFETHVSTDWRRIAPPSAPSDGSAAEPRPVADPTLRAELDTIVDRHRPLLWLAPLTVLALGLLGSPLLGSLWLIGLGMLAVLVALGTPSLSLDLRRARELERRRDRYLTPEDLDADGRALLARVQAAIDAVRDSAVNREGLLDAVDNAVTLPRQEWEIAQVLAKQSKLRADHAEMAGESTLPEVEAALRPLREKLDISVRAVTRRVEALERYAERAREADEVLRAQRHLEAIAEKAGEYDELLAATVRDDLALPAIERLTEQGDELLRTLRDRLTKAAEAASELPPPH
;
A
#
# COMPACT_ATOMS: atom_id res chain seq x y z
N MET A 1 11.24 -14.10 -4.64
CA MET A 1 10.21 -13.22 -5.25
C MET A 1 9.06 -13.18 -4.28
N THR A 2 8.79 -12.00 -3.70
CA THR A 2 7.90 -11.80 -2.55
C THR A 2 6.43 -11.97 -2.96
N SER A 3 5.97 -13.21 -2.94
CA SER A 3 4.56 -13.59 -3.09
C SER A 3 3.83 -13.29 -1.78
N GLY A 4 3.15 -12.15 -1.69
CA GLY A 4 2.22 -11.90 -0.58
C GLY A 4 1.92 -10.43 -0.26
N SER A 5 2.84 -9.51 -0.57
CA SER A 5 2.58 -8.07 -0.37
C SER A 5 2.09 -7.45 -1.68
N TRP A 6 0.86 -6.93 -1.71
CA TRP A 6 0.53 -5.92 -2.73
C TRP A 6 1.61 -4.83 -2.70
N SER A 7 2.19 -4.52 -3.86
CA SER A 7 3.09 -3.40 -3.97
C SER A 7 2.29 -2.11 -3.76
N ASP A 8 2.81 -1.19 -2.95
CA ASP A 8 2.25 0.16 -2.82
C ASP A 8 2.42 0.97 -4.13
N SER A 9 3.09 0.40 -5.13
CA SER A 9 3.15 0.91 -6.48
C SER A 9 2.43 -0.01 -7.48
N ILE A 10 1.67 0.58 -8.39
CA ILE A 10 1.09 -0.09 -9.56
C ILE A 10 1.88 0.37 -10.79
N PRO A 11 2.46 -0.54 -11.58
CA PRO A 11 3.12 -0.15 -12.82
C PRO A 11 2.16 0.57 -13.78
N GLY A 12 2.68 1.54 -14.52
CA GLY A 12 1.87 2.42 -15.36
C GLY A 12 1.12 1.77 -16.50
N ILE A 13 1.50 0.54 -16.90
CA ILE A 13 0.88 -0.16 -18.02
C ILE A 13 0.43 -1.55 -17.55
N GLY A 14 -0.82 -1.90 -17.83
CA GLY A 14 -1.38 -3.24 -17.65
C GLY A 14 -2.70 -3.28 -16.90
N THR A 15 -3.25 -4.48 -16.76
CA THR A 15 -4.47 -4.76 -16.00
C THR A 15 -4.18 -5.49 -14.70
N TYR A 16 -4.74 -4.97 -13.61
CA TYR A 16 -4.51 -5.39 -12.23
C TYR A 16 -5.83 -5.70 -11.54
N PHE A 17 -5.99 -6.90 -10.97
CA PHE A 17 -7.19 -7.24 -10.21
C PHE A 17 -7.13 -6.68 -8.79
N VAL A 18 -8.21 -6.04 -8.36
CA VAL A 18 -8.28 -5.41 -7.03
C VAL A 18 -8.46 -6.49 -5.98
N GLY A 19 -7.67 -6.40 -4.91
CA GLY A 19 -7.60 -7.44 -3.88
C GLY A 19 -6.66 -8.60 -4.22
N ILE A 20 -6.21 -8.72 -5.48
CA ILE A 20 -5.28 -9.77 -5.93
C ILE A 20 -3.93 -9.16 -6.30
N ASP A 21 -3.93 -8.30 -7.32
CA ASP A 21 -2.74 -7.66 -7.85
C ASP A 21 -2.44 -6.36 -7.12
N VAL A 22 -3.49 -5.59 -6.80
CA VAL A 22 -3.41 -4.25 -6.21
C VAL A 22 -4.35 -4.07 -5.02
N ALA A 23 -3.91 -3.29 -4.04
CA ALA A 23 -4.74 -2.94 -2.90
C ALA A 23 -5.82 -1.93 -3.30
N PRO A 24 -7.05 -1.99 -2.76
CA PRO A 24 -7.93 -0.83 -2.83
C PRO A 24 -7.31 0.36 -2.07
N GLY A 25 -7.54 1.56 -2.56
CA GLY A 25 -6.86 2.75 -2.06
C GLY A 25 -6.95 3.95 -2.98
N ARG A 26 -6.48 5.10 -2.48
CA ARG A 26 -6.19 6.25 -3.32
C ARG A 26 -4.78 6.16 -3.83
N TYR A 27 -4.61 6.35 -5.13
CA TYR A 27 -3.36 6.28 -5.84
C TYR A 27 -3.08 7.58 -6.58
N ARG A 28 -1.80 7.93 -6.68
CA ARG A 28 -1.32 9.10 -7.39
C ARG A 28 -0.26 8.71 -8.41
N CYS A 29 -0.45 9.18 -9.63
CA CYS A 29 0.52 9.17 -10.71
C CYS A 29 1.10 10.58 -10.84
N ASP A 30 2.43 10.69 -10.99
CA ASP A 30 3.11 11.98 -11.06
C ASP A 30 2.93 12.69 -12.41
N ASP A 31 2.79 11.93 -13.50
CA ASP A 31 2.49 12.47 -14.83
C ASP A 31 1.52 11.59 -15.61
N GLY A 32 0.27 12.06 -15.74
CA GLY A 32 -0.77 11.40 -16.52
C GLY A 32 -0.67 11.62 -18.04
N LYS A 33 0.22 12.49 -18.53
CA LYS A 33 0.17 13.05 -19.89
C LYS A 33 -0.07 12.00 -20.99
N GLY A 34 -1.21 12.11 -21.66
CA GLY A 34 -1.55 11.28 -22.82
C GLY A 34 -1.89 9.82 -22.49
N GLY A 35 -1.92 9.49 -21.19
CA GLY A 35 -2.33 8.18 -20.71
C GLY A 35 -3.83 8.07 -20.44
N TRP A 36 -4.21 6.92 -19.91
CA TRP A 36 -5.57 6.62 -19.46
C TRP A 36 -5.59 5.61 -18.33
N TRP A 37 -6.76 5.50 -17.72
CA TRP A 37 -7.08 4.42 -16.81
C TRP A 37 -8.56 4.03 -16.93
N VAL A 38 -8.86 2.77 -16.60
CA VAL A 38 -10.20 2.20 -16.51
C VAL A 38 -10.28 1.38 -15.23
N ARG A 39 -11.32 1.62 -14.43
CA ARG A 39 -11.75 0.79 -13.32
C ARG A 39 -12.93 -0.03 -13.78
N PHE A 40 -12.83 -1.34 -13.70
CA PHE A 40 -13.93 -2.25 -13.95
C PHE A 40 -14.74 -2.36 -12.66
N THR A 41 -15.84 -1.64 -12.60
CA THR A 41 -16.75 -1.60 -11.44
C THR A 41 -17.94 -2.53 -11.66
N GLY A 42 -18.76 -2.71 -10.63
CA GLY A 42 -19.98 -3.51 -10.72
C GLY A 42 -19.73 -5.03 -10.82
N PRO A 43 -20.82 -5.82 -10.96
CA PRO A 43 -20.78 -7.27 -10.96
C PRO A 43 -19.84 -7.86 -12.00
N GLY A 44 -18.85 -8.62 -11.52
CA GLY A 44 -17.81 -9.22 -12.37
C GLY A 44 -16.99 -8.21 -13.20
N GLY A 45 -17.04 -6.91 -12.86
CA GLY A 45 -16.38 -5.85 -13.62
C GLY A 45 -17.15 -5.36 -14.86
N GLY A 46 -18.47 -5.58 -14.93
CA GLY A 46 -19.30 -5.24 -16.08
C GLY A 46 -19.53 -3.75 -16.34
N ASP A 47 -19.22 -2.88 -15.37
CA ASP A 47 -19.46 -1.43 -15.42
C ASP A 47 -18.12 -0.67 -15.45
N PRO A 48 -17.46 -0.52 -16.61
CA PRO A 48 -16.18 0.19 -16.69
C PRO A 48 -16.35 1.70 -16.52
N VAL A 49 -15.58 2.28 -15.60
CA VAL A 49 -15.45 3.73 -15.38
C VAL A 49 -14.01 4.12 -15.68
N GLY A 50 -13.79 5.05 -16.60
CA GLY A 50 -12.43 5.42 -17.02
C GLY A 50 -12.29 6.88 -17.41
N SER A 51 -11.04 7.30 -17.56
CA SER A 51 -10.69 8.65 -18.01
C SER A 51 -9.62 8.58 -19.11
N TRP A 52 -9.91 9.24 -20.23
CA TRP A 52 -8.98 9.46 -21.33
C TRP A 52 -9.37 10.71 -22.14
N PRO A 53 -8.40 11.52 -22.62
CA PRO A 53 -6.98 11.50 -22.26
C PRO A 53 -6.72 12.18 -20.91
N LEU A 54 -5.74 11.67 -20.16
CA LEU A 54 -5.31 12.32 -18.94
C LEU A 54 -4.51 13.60 -19.23
N PRO A 55 -4.73 14.68 -18.47
CA PRO A 55 -3.98 15.92 -18.61
C PRO A 55 -2.52 15.72 -18.17
N ALA A 56 -1.65 16.64 -18.59
CA ALA A 56 -0.27 16.66 -18.10
C ALA A 56 -0.23 17.04 -16.62
N GLY A 57 0.66 16.39 -15.86
CA GLY A 57 0.80 16.60 -14.42
C GLY A 57 0.13 15.52 -13.56
N PRO A 58 0.08 15.73 -12.24
CA PRO A 58 -0.30 14.69 -11.30
C PRO A 58 -1.78 14.31 -11.44
N THR A 59 -2.04 13.01 -11.49
CA THR A 59 -3.39 12.45 -11.55
C THR A 59 -3.62 11.58 -10.33
N GLU A 60 -4.74 11.77 -9.66
CA GLU A 60 -5.17 10.94 -8.54
C GLU A 60 -6.41 10.14 -8.92
N ILE A 61 -6.46 8.91 -8.41
CA ILE A 61 -7.59 8.00 -8.56
C ILE A 61 -7.90 7.36 -7.22
N GLU A 62 -9.15 6.98 -7.04
CA GLU A 62 -9.55 6.07 -5.98
C GLU A 62 -9.94 4.75 -6.62
N ILE A 63 -9.33 3.65 -6.16
CA ILE A 63 -9.72 2.28 -6.48
C ILE A 63 -10.55 1.78 -5.29
N ALA A 64 -11.84 1.57 -5.51
CA ALA A 64 -12.77 1.14 -4.48
C ALA A 64 -12.52 -0.33 -4.08
N ARG A 65 -12.96 -0.72 -2.88
CA ARG A 65 -12.84 -2.13 -2.41
C ARG A 65 -13.59 -3.11 -3.31
N THR A 66 -14.68 -2.65 -3.90
CA THR A 66 -15.62 -3.43 -4.71
C THR A 66 -15.26 -3.45 -6.18
N ASP A 67 -14.25 -2.68 -6.60
CA ASP A 67 -13.76 -2.74 -7.96
C ASP A 67 -13.24 -4.15 -8.26
N PHE A 68 -13.44 -4.60 -9.49
CA PHE A 68 -12.97 -5.90 -9.92
C PHE A 68 -11.53 -5.83 -10.44
N ALA A 69 -11.27 -4.85 -11.32
CA ALA A 69 -9.96 -4.65 -11.93
C ALA A 69 -9.68 -3.17 -12.19
N PHE A 70 -8.40 -2.86 -12.29
CA PHE A 70 -7.86 -1.57 -12.65
C PHE A 70 -6.91 -1.75 -13.82
N GLU A 71 -7.22 -1.14 -14.95
CA GLU A 71 -6.39 -1.10 -16.14
C GLU A 71 -5.83 0.31 -16.32
N THR A 72 -4.56 0.41 -16.67
CA THR A 72 -3.91 1.70 -16.84
C THR A 72 -2.89 1.66 -17.96
N HIS A 73 -2.71 2.83 -18.59
CA HIS A 73 -1.65 3.10 -19.53
C HIS A 73 -1.16 4.54 -19.33
N VAL A 74 -0.21 4.71 -18.43
CA VAL A 74 0.51 5.95 -18.11
C VAL A 74 2.02 5.71 -18.20
N SER A 75 2.80 6.77 -18.37
CA SER A 75 4.26 6.69 -18.54
C SER A 75 5.02 6.40 -17.24
N THR A 76 4.41 6.69 -16.07
CA THR A 76 4.99 6.50 -14.74
C THR A 76 4.23 5.45 -13.93
N ASP A 77 4.65 5.18 -12.68
CA ASP A 77 3.89 4.34 -11.75
C ASP A 77 2.79 5.11 -11.02
N TRP A 78 1.81 4.37 -10.50
CA TRP A 78 0.86 4.86 -9.51
C TRP A 78 1.35 4.50 -8.11
N ARG A 79 1.36 5.44 -7.17
CA ARG A 79 1.72 5.18 -5.77
C ARG A 79 0.52 5.35 -4.87
N ARG A 80 0.33 4.39 -3.96
CA ARG A 80 -0.72 4.46 -2.95
C ARG A 80 -0.42 5.59 -1.98
N ILE A 81 -1.33 6.55 -1.90
CA ILE A 81 -1.22 7.72 -1.01
C ILE A 81 -2.11 7.60 0.23
N ALA A 82 -3.16 6.79 0.16
CA ALA A 82 -4.07 6.59 1.28
C ALA A 82 -4.89 5.29 1.13
N PRO A 83 -5.44 4.76 2.24
CA PRO A 83 -6.48 3.73 2.19
C PRO A 83 -7.74 4.24 1.46
N PRO A 84 -8.61 3.33 0.98
CA PRO A 84 -9.84 3.73 0.29
C PRO A 84 -10.75 4.47 1.26
N SER A 85 -11.49 5.43 0.76
CA SER A 85 -12.43 6.22 1.56
C SER A 85 -13.47 5.29 2.18
N ALA A 86 -13.80 5.51 3.45
CA ALA A 86 -14.89 4.79 4.08
C ALA A 86 -16.23 5.22 3.44
N PRO A 87 -17.22 4.32 3.34
CA PRO A 87 -18.53 4.69 2.83
C PRO A 87 -19.11 5.83 3.68
N SER A 88 -19.58 6.90 3.03
CA SER A 88 -20.08 8.12 3.69
C SER A 88 -21.32 7.89 4.56
N ASP A 89 -22.03 6.78 4.34
CA ASP A 89 -23.30 6.44 4.99
C ASP A 89 -23.12 5.58 6.25
N GLY A 90 -21.87 5.32 6.67
CA GLY A 90 -21.59 4.48 7.85
C GLY A 90 -21.95 3.00 7.68
N SER A 91 -22.29 2.56 6.46
CA SER A 91 -22.53 1.16 6.14
C SER A 91 -21.26 0.32 6.33
N ALA A 92 -21.45 -0.96 6.68
CA ALA A 92 -20.33 -1.89 6.76
C ALA A 92 -19.62 -1.94 5.40
N ALA A 93 -18.29 -1.79 5.40
CA ALA A 93 -17.50 -1.83 4.18
C ALA A 93 -17.75 -3.16 3.45
N GLU A 94 -18.19 -3.09 2.20
CA GLU A 94 -18.32 -4.30 1.38
C GLU A 94 -16.96 -4.98 1.24
N PRO A 95 -16.91 -6.31 1.38
CA PRO A 95 -15.65 -7.03 1.27
C PRO A 95 -15.08 -6.88 -0.15
N ARG A 96 -13.75 -6.88 -0.25
CA ARG A 96 -13.08 -6.96 -1.55
C ARG A 96 -13.16 -8.38 -2.12
N PRO A 97 -13.03 -8.58 -3.45
CA PRO A 97 -12.84 -9.89 -4.03
C PRO A 97 -11.63 -10.60 -3.41
N VAL A 98 -11.72 -11.93 -3.26
CA VAL A 98 -10.66 -12.77 -2.71
C VAL A 98 -10.29 -13.83 -3.72
N ALA A 99 -9.00 -14.05 -3.94
CA ALA A 99 -8.53 -15.12 -4.82
C ALA A 99 -7.56 -16.05 -4.12
N ASP A 100 -7.41 -17.22 -4.71
CA ASP A 100 -6.35 -18.16 -4.38
C ASP A 100 -4.97 -17.44 -4.49
N PRO A 101 -4.15 -17.43 -3.41
CA PRO A 101 -2.85 -16.78 -3.41
C PRO A 101 -1.90 -17.25 -4.53
N THR A 102 -2.08 -18.48 -5.04
CA THR A 102 -1.26 -19.04 -6.11
C THR A 102 -1.74 -18.66 -7.51
N LEU A 103 -2.98 -18.16 -7.65
CA LEU A 103 -3.58 -17.81 -8.94
C LEU A 103 -2.78 -16.72 -9.66
N ARG A 104 -2.28 -15.72 -8.94
CA ARG A 104 -1.47 -14.64 -9.53
C ARG A 104 -0.20 -15.17 -10.19
N ALA A 105 0.58 -15.97 -9.49
CA ALA A 105 1.82 -16.53 -10.02
C ALA A 105 1.56 -17.41 -11.25
N GLU A 106 0.48 -18.19 -11.24
CA GLU A 106 0.10 -18.98 -12.41
C GLU A 106 -0.32 -18.11 -13.61
N LEU A 107 -1.15 -17.07 -13.39
CA LEU A 107 -1.54 -16.15 -14.46
C LEU A 107 -0.33 -15.44 -15.06
N ASP A 108 0.59 -14.97 -14.23
CA ASP A 108 1.82 -14.32 -14.68
C ASP A 108 2.67 -15.27 -15.53
N THR A 109 2.83 -16.55 -15.13
CA THR A 109 3.57 -17.53 -15.95
C THR A 109 2.91 -17.82 -17.31
N ILE A 110 1.58 -17.82 -17.36
CA ILE A 110 0.82 -18.04 -18.60
C ILE A 110 0.97 -16.85 -19.54
N VAL A 111 0.87 -15.62 -19.00
CA VAL A 111 1.05 -14.37 -19.74
C VAL A 111 2.48 -14.25 -20.26
N ASP A 112 3.49 -14.49 -19.43
CA ASP A 112 4.90 -14.40 -19.79
C ASP A 112 5.30 -15.42 -20.87
N ARG A 113 4.72 -16.62 -20.86
CA ARG A 113 4.94 -17.62 -21.91
C ARG A 113 4.56 -17.11 -23.32
N HIS A 114 3.60 -16.20 -23.42
CA HIS A 114 3.09 -15.69 -24.70
C HIS A 114 3.68 -14.34 -25.09
N ARG A 115 4.34 -13.65 -24.17
CA ARG A 115 5.07 -12.40 -24.40
C ARG A 115 6.07 -12.46 -25.58
N PRO A 116 6.91 -13.49 -25.75
CA PRO A 116 7.83 -13.55 -26.90
C PRO A 116 7.09 -13.69 -28.23
N LEU A 117 5.95 -14.41 -28.27
CA LEU A 117 5.17 -14.59 -29.48
C LEU A 117 4.59 -13.25 -29.97
N LEU A 118 4.13 -12.41 -29.04
CA LEU A 118 3.62 -11.07 -29.34
C LEU A 118 4.73 -10.09 -29.70
N TRP A 119 5.91 -10.21 -29.08
CA TRP A 119 7.07 -9.41 -29.46
C TRP A 119 7.54 -9.68 -30.90
N LEU A 120 7.30 -10.89 -31.41
CA LEU A 120 7.58 -11.26 -32.80
C LEU A 120 6.49 -10.77 -33.79
N ALA A 121 5.31 -10.33 -33.34
CA ALA A 121 4.24 -9.86 -34.22
C ALA A 121 4.63 -8.69 -35.14
N PRO A 122 5.31 -7.62 -34.69
CA PRO A 122 5.79 -6.59 -35.62
C PRO A 122 6.86 -7.11 -36.58
N LEU A 123 7.68 -8.10 -36.18
CA LEU A 123 8.68 -8.73 -37.04
C LEU A 123 8.04 -9.60 -38.13
N THR A 124 6.97 -10.32 -37.83
CA THR A 124 6.23 -11.10 -38.85
C THR A 124 5.50 -10.19 -39.82
N VAL A 125 4.93 -9.08 -39.34
CA VAL A 125 4.36 -8.02 -40.18
C VAL A 125 5.45 -7.48 -41.12
N LEU A 126 6.60 -7.03 -40.59
CA LEU A 126 7.72 -6.56 -41.42
C LEU A 126 8.23 -7.60 -42.43
N ALA A 127 8.37 -8.87 -42.02
CA ALA A 127 8.80 -9.95 -42.91
C ALA A 127 7.81 -10.20 -44.06
N LEU A 128 6.50 -10.14 -43.77
CA LEU A 128 5.45 -10.26 -44.79
C LEU A 128 5.45 -9.06 -45.76
N GLY A 129 5.73 -7.86 -45.24
CA GLY A 129 5.91 -6.66 -46.07
C GLY A 129 7.11 -6.76 -47.01
N LEU A 130 8.23 -7.28 -46.50
CA LEU A 130 9.44 -7.52 -47.28
C LEU A 130 9.18 -8.56 -48.38
N LEU A 131 8.45 -9.64 -48.07
CA LEU A 131 8.08 -10.68 -49.04
C LEU A 131 7.12 -10.17 -50.13
N GLY A 132 6.22 -9.25 -49.80
CA GLY A 132 5.28 -8.64 -50.75
C GLY A 132 5.86 -7.49 -51.60
N SER A 133 7.04 -6.98 -51.22
CA SER A 133 7.69 -5.84 -51.90
C SER A 133 7.93 -6.00 -53.41
N PRO A 134 8.33 -7.17 -53.98
CA PRO A 134 8.51 -7.31 -55.42
C PRO A 134 7.19 -7.24 -56.22
N LEU A 135 6.04 -7.44 -55.58
CA LEU A 135 4.73 -7.45 -56.23
C LEU A 135 3.99 -6.10 -56.11
N LEU A 136 4.14 -5.41 -54.97
CA LEU A 136 3.34 -4.22 -54.63
C LEU A 136 4.13 -2.90 -54.61
N GLY A 137 5.45 -2.94 -54.82
CA GLY A 137 6.31 -1.75 -54.88
C GLY A 137 6.69 -1.17 -53.52
N SER A 138 7.54 -0.14 -53.52
CA SER A 138 8.19 0.41 -52.31
C SER A 138 7.26 1.15 -51.36
N LEU A 139 6.14 1.71 -51.85
CA LEU A 139 5.13 2.38 -51.02
C LEU A 139 4.42 1.42 -50.06
N TRP A 140 4.36 0.13 -50.41
CA TRP A 140 3.81 -0.93 -49.55
C TRP A 140 4.61 -1.09 -48.25
N LEU A 141 5.93 -0.96 -48.31
CA LEU A 141 6.81 -1.08 -47.14
C LEU A 141 6.58 0.04 -46.11
N ILE A 142 6.20 1.24 -46.58
CA ILE A 142 5.88 2.37 -45.69
C ILE A 142 4.58 2.07 -44.92
N GLY A 143 3.53 1.62 -45.63
CA GLY A 143 2.26 1.26 -45.01
C GLY A 143 2.41 0.13 -44.00
N LEU A 144 3.21 -0.89 -44.33
CA LEU A 144 3.42 -2.05 -43.48
C LEU A 144 4.40 -1.79 -42.32
N GLY A 145 5.37 -0.88 -42.51
CA GLY A 145 6.21 -0.37 -41.43
C GLY A 145 5.42 0.46 -40.42
N MET A 146 4.49 1.30 -40.89
CA MET A 146 3.57 2.04 -40.02
C MET A 146 2.64 1.09 -39.25
N LEU A 147 2.13 0.06 -39.93
CA LEU A 147 1.34 -1.00 -39.29
C LEU A 147 2.16 -1.77 -38.23
N ALA A 148 3.42 -2.10 -38.51
CA ALA A 148 4.30 -2.78 -37.56
C ALA A 148 4.56 -1.93 -36.31
N VAL A 149 4.73 -0.61 -36.45
CA VAL A 149 4.86 0.33 -35.33
C VAL A 149 3.56 0.38 -34.52
N LEU A 150 2.41 0.49 -35.18
CA LEU A 150 1.10 0.52 -34.53
C LEU A 150 0.83 -0.80 -33.77
N VAL A 151 1.19 -1.93 -34.36
CA VAL A 151 1.14 -3.25 -33.72
C VAL A 151 2.09 -3.31 -32.53
N ALA A 152 3.34 -2.86 -32.66
CA ALA A 152 4.32 -2.87 -31.58
C ALA A 152 3.90 -2.02 -30.38
N LEU A 153 3.21 -0.90 -30.60
CA LEU A 153 2.72 -0.03 -29.52
C LEU A 153 1.40 -0.52 -28.89
N GLY A 154 0.46 -1.06 -29.68
CA GLY A 154 -0.91 -1.33 -29.20
C GLY A 154 -1.26 -2.79 -28.92
N THR A 155 -0.61 -3.76 -29.57
CA THR A 155 -1.00 -5.18 -29.45
C THR A 155 -0.49 -5.92 -28.21
N PRO A 156 0.71 -5.65 -27.66
CA PRO A 156 1.21 -6.43 -26.53
C PRO A 156 0.38 -6.24 -25.26
N SER A 157 -0.06 -5.02 -24.95
CA SER A 157 -0.88 -4.73 -23.76
C SER A 157 -2.29 -5.31 -23.94
N LEU A 158 -3.04 -4.81 -24.92
CA LEU A 158 -4.45 -5.19 -25.11
C LEU A 158 -4.68 -6.70 -25.30
N SER A 159 -3.78 -7.40 -25.99
CA SER A 159 -3.95 -8.83 -26.23
C SER A 159 -3.57 -9.71 -25.03
N LEU A 160 -2.60 -9.29 -24.22
CA LEU A 160 -2.26 -9.98 -22.97
C LEU A 160 -3.33 -9.74 -21.91
N ASP A 161 -3.86 -8.51 -21.83
CA ASP A 161 -4.91 -8.15 -20.88
C ASP A 161 -6.23 -8.89 -21.18
N LEU A 162 -6.66 -8.94 -22.45
CA LEU A 162 -7.82 -9.75 -22.87
C LEU A 162 -7.63 -11.24 -22.64
N ARG A 163 -6.41 -11.77 -22.78
CA ARG A 163 -6.11 -13.17 -22.48
C ARG A 163 -6.13 -13.43 -20.98
N ARG A 164 -5.56 -12.54 -20.18
CA ARG A 164 -5.59 -12.63 -18.71
C ARG A 164 -7.02 -12.62 -18.20
N ALA A 165 -7.89 -11.75 -18.73
CA ALA A 165 -9.31 -11.73 -18.41
C ALA A 165 -10.02 -13.05 -18.77
N ARG A 166 -9.80 -13.59 -19.98
CA ARG A 166 -10.37 -14.89 -20.39
C ARG A 166 -9.87 -16.05 -19.55
N GLU A 167 -8.58 -16.08 -19.22
CA GLU A 167 -7.99 -17.14 -18.39
C GLU A 167 -8.46 -17.04 -16.93
N LEU A 168 -8.76 -15.83 -16.45
CA LEU A 168 -9.41 -15.64 -15.16
C LEU A 168 -10.86 -16.14 -15.18
N GLU A 169 -11.64 -15.77 -16.20
CA GLU A 169 -13.03 -16.24 -16.37
C GLU A 169 -13.11 -17.78 -16.45
N ARG A 170 -12.15 -18.42 -17.13
CA ARG A 170 -12.00 -19.89 -17.15
C ARG A 170 -11.71 -20.51 -15.78
N ARG A 171 -11.17 -19.72 -14.84
CA ARG A 171 -10.78 -20.12 -13.49
C ARG A 171 -11.68 -19.47 -12.44
N ARG A 172 -12.98 -19.35 -12.74
CA ARG A 172 -14.00 -18.80 -11.83
C ARG A 172 -14.09 -19.53 -10.49
N ASP A 173 -13.61 -20.76 -10.42
CA ASP A 173 -13.48 -21.55 -9.19
C ASP A 173 -12.37 -21.06 -8.24
N ARG A 174 -11.45 -20.18 -8.70
CA ARG A 174 -10.26 -19.75 -7.95
C ARG A 174 -10.31 -18.31 -7.45
N TYR A 175 -11.44 -17.63 -7.62
CA TYR A 175 -11.69 -16.33 -7.02
C TYR A 175 -13.17 -16.19 -6.64
N LEU A 176 -13.43 -15.39 -5.62
CA LEU A 176 -14.76 -15.12 -5.09
C LEU A 176 -15.00 -13.62 -5.11
N THR A 177 -16.16 -13.22 -5.63
CA THR A 177 -16.64 -11.83 -5.59
C THR A 177 -17.70 -11.68 -4.49
N PRO A 178 -17.97 -10.46 -4.00
CA PRO A 178 -18.97 -10.23 -2.94
C PRO A 178 -20.39 -10.76 -3.25
N GLU A 179 -20.68 -11.00 -4.53
CA GLU A 179 -21.93 -11.62 -5.02
C GLU A 179 -22.03 -13.11 -4.74
N ASP A 180 -20.91 -13.81 -4.60
CA ASP A 180 -20.90 -15.23 -4.24
C ASP A 180 -21.26 -15.44 -2.74
N LEU A 181 -21.43 -14.35 -1.99
CA LEU A 181 -21.74 -14.35 -0.56
C LEU A 181 -23.11 -13.71 -0.28
N ASP A 182 -23.81 -14.27 0.69
CA ASP A 182 -24.98 -13.64 1.30
C ASP A 182 -24.58 -12.51 2.26
N ALA A 183 -25.56 -11.81 2.83
CA ALA A 183 -25.30 -10.65 3.70
C ALA A 183 -24.43 -11.01 4.92
N ASP A 184 -24.69 -12.15 5.56
CA ASP A 184 -23.93 -12.63 6.71
C ASP A 184 -22.50 -13.02 6.32
N GLY A 185 -22.35 -13.72 5.19
CA GLY A 185 -21.06 -14.07 4.61
C GLY A 185 -20.22 -12.83 4.28
N ARG A 186 -20.83 -11.81 3.67
CA ARG A 186 -20.17 -10.53 3.37
C ARG A 186 -19.68 -9.83 4.64
N ALA A 187 -20.51 -9.79 5.69
CA ALA A 187 -20.15 -9.17 6.95
C ALA A 187 -18.97 -9.88 7.65
N LEU A 188 -18.97 -11.22 7.67
CA LEU A 188 -17.86 -12.00 8.22
C LEU A 188 -16.57 -11.83 7.39
N LEU A 189 -16.68 -11.81 6.06
CA LEU A 189 -15.51 -11.62 5.20
C LEU A 189 -14.90 -10.22 5.36
N ALA A 190 -15.73 -9.18 5.48
CA ALA A 190 -15.27 -7.82 5.73
C ALA A 190 -14.50 -7.72 7.06
N ARG A 191 -14.94 -8.42 8.10
CA ARG A 191 -14.23 -8.52 9.39
C ARG A 191 -12.88 -9.21 9.26
N VAL A 192 -12.80 -10.31 8.52
CA VAL A 192 -11.54 -11.01 8.24
C VAL A 192 -10.56 -10.07 7.53
N GLN A 193 -11.01 -9.39 6.49
CA GLN A 193 -10.21 -8.46 5.71
C GLN A 193 -9.70 -7.30 6.57
N ALA A 194 -10.56 -6.73 7.41
CA ALA A 194 -10.17 -5.68 8.34
C ALA A 194 -9.13 -6.15 9.37
N ALA A 195 -9.25 -7.37 9.89
CA ALA A 195 -8.28 -7.94 10.81
C ALA A 195 -6.92 -8.18 10.14
N ILE A 196 -6.93 -8.76 8.92
CA ILE A 196 -5.71 -9.00 8.14
C ILE A 196 -5.03 -7.68 7.77
N ASP A 197 -5.79 -6.70 7.29
CA ASP A 197 -5.26 -5.38 6.93
C ASP A 197 -4.63 -4.70 8.16
N ALA A 198 -5.28 -4.79 9.34
CA ALA A 198 -4.74 -4.24 10.58
C ALA A 198 -3.41 -4.87 11.01
N VAL A 199 -3.25 -6.19 10.88
CA VAL A 199 -1.95 -6.85 11.13
C VAL A 199 -0.92 -6.40 10.11
N ARG A 200 -1.28 -6.41 8.83
CA ARG A 200 -0.36 -6.13 7.73
C ARG A 200 0.15 -4.69 7.77
N ASP A 201 -0.74 -3.74 8.07
CA ASP A 201 -0.44 -2.31 8.13
C ASP A 201 0.19 -1.88 9.46
N SER A 202 0.30 -2.79 10.44
CA SER A 202 0.98 -2.51 11.71
C SER A 202 2.47 -2.20 11.50
N ALA A 203 3.00 -1.28 12.30
CA ALA A 203 4.42 -0.94 12.26
C ALA A 203 5.29 -2.14 12.65
N VAL A 204 4.89 -2.92 13.66
CA VAL A 204 5.58 -4.13 14.09
C VAL A 204 5.68 -5.18 12.98
N ASN A 205 4.67 -5.31 12.12
CA ASN A 205 4.74 -6.20 10.96
C ASN A 205 5.65 -5.63 9.86
N ARG A 206 5.52 -4.34 9.54
CA ARG A 206 6.35 -3.69 8.50
C ARG A 206 7.84 -3.68 8.84
N GLU A 207 8.18 -3.62 10.12
CA GLU A 207 9.55 -3.60 10.61
C GLU A 207 10.12 -5.00 10.83
N GLY A 208 9.35 -6.05 10.57
CA GLY A 208 9.78 -7.44 10.74
C GLY A 208 9.95 -7.86 12.21
N LEU A 209 9.32 -7.14 13.15
CA LEU A 209 9.27 -7.52 14.56
C LEU A 209 8.27 -8.67 14.80
N LEU A 210 7.25 -8.78 13.94
CA LEU A 210 6.50 -10.01 13.73
C LEU A 210 7.15 -10.84 12.62
N ASP A 211 6.82 -12.13 12.54
CA ASP A 211 7.23 -12.97 11.40
C ASP A 211 6.51 -12.52 10.12
N ALA A 212 7.02 -11.45 9.53
CA ALA A 212 6.43 -10.80 8.36
C ALA A 212 6.41 -11.72 7.13
N VAL A 213 7.35 -12.67 7.07
CA VAL A 213 7.43 -13.66 5.98
C VAL A 213 6.32 -14.68 6.13
N ASP A 214 6.13 -15.26 7.32
CA ASP A 214 4.99 -16.16 7.58
C ASP A 214 3.67 -15.42 7.40
N ASN A 215 3.52 -14.21 7.94
CA ASN A 215 2.32 -13.41 7.78
C ASN A 215 1.96 -13.14 6.31
N ALA A 216 2.96 -12.84 5.47
CA ALA A 216 2.75 -12.58 4.04
C ALA A 216 2.22 -13.80 3.27
N VAL A 217 2.43 -15.02 3.77
CA VAL A 217 2.01 -16.27 3.12
C VAL A 217 0.76 -16.85 3.79
N THR A 218 0.73 -16.86 5.12
CA THR A 218 -0.31 -17.49 5.92
C THR A 218 -1.59 -16.66 5.92
N LEU A 219 -1.53 -15.33 6.09
CA LEU A 219 -2.74 -14.51 6.16
C LEU A 219 -3.58 -14.54 4.87
N PRO A 220 -3.00 -14.39 3.65
CA PRO A 220 -3.79 -14.50 2.41
C PRO A 220 -4.41 -15.90 2.23
N ARG A 221 -3.69 -16.95 2.64
CA ARG A 221 -4.23 -18.32 2.60
C ARG A 221 -5.40 -18.50 3.57
N GLN A 222 -5.31 -17.94 4.78
CA GLN A 222 -6.43 -17.94 5.74
C GLN A 222 -7.64 -17.17 5.19
N GLU A 223 -7.43 -16.02 4.55
CA GLU A 223 -8.49 -15.23 3.89
C GLU A 223 -9.23 -16.08 2.85
N TRP A 224 -8.49 -16.72 1.94
CA TRP A 224 -9.04 -17.57 0.88
C TRP A 224 -9.80 -18.78 1.41
N GLU A 225 -9.25 -19.50 2.40
CA GLU A 225 -9.92 -20.67 2.98
C GLU A 225 -11.22 -20.27 3.70
N ILE A 226 -11.24 -19.14 4.41
CA ILE A 226 -12.45 -18.64 5.06
C ILE A 226 -13.48 -18.22 4.02
N ALA A 227 -13.06 -17.46 3.00
CA ALA A 227 -13.94 -17.00 1.92
C ALA A 227 -14.65 -18.17 1.21
N GLN A 228 -13.93 -19.24 0.89
CA GLN A 228 -14.52 -20.45 0.29
C GLN A 228 -15.59 -21.09 1.18
N VAL A 229 -15.33 -21.20 2.48
CA VAL A 229 -16.32 -21.76 3.41
C VAL A 229 -17.54 -20.85 3.51
N LEU A 230 -17.36 -19.53 3.58
CA LEU A 230 -18.46 -18.57 3.62
C LEU A 230 -19.31 -18.60 2.34
N ALA A 231 -18.69 -18.69 1.16
CA ALA A 231 -19.41 -18.84 -0.11
C ALA A 231 -20.21 -20.15 -0.16
N LYS A 232 -19.60 -21.26 0.30
CA LYS A 232 -20.31 -22.54 0.41
C LYS A 232 -21.48 -22.49 1.40
N GLN A 233 -21.32 -21.81 2.54
CA GLN A 233 -22.40 -21.61 3.50
C GLN A 233 -23.53 -20.76 2.90
N SER A 234 -23.19 -19.69 2.19
CA SER A 234 -24.15 -18.80 1.50
C SER A 234 -24.98 -19.58 0.49
N LYS A 235 -24.32 -20.39 -0.35
CA LYS A 235 -25.00 -21.27 -1.30
C LYS A 235 -25.94 -22.26 -0.60
N LEU A 236 -25.46 -22.95 0.44
CA LEU A 236 -26.28 -23.92 1.18
C LEU A 236 -27.49 -23.25 1.87
N ARG A 237 -27.37 -22.00 2.34
CA ARG A 237 -28.51 -21.25 2.87
C ARG A 237 -29.52 -20.91 1.78
N ALA A 238 -29.05 -20.49 0.59
CA ALA A 238 -29.91 -20.22 -0.56
C ALA A 238 -30.66 -21.49 -1.01
N ASP A 239 -29.94 -22.61 -1.18
CA ASP A 239 -30.53 -23.90 -1.54
C ASP A 239 -31.60 -24.35 -0.52
N HIS A 240 -31.33 -24.20 0.79
CA HIS A 240 -32.30 -24.52 1.83
C HIS A 240 -33.52 -23.59 1.83
N ALA A 241 -33.34 -22.31 1.49
CA ALA A 241 -34.43 -21.34 1.41
C ALA A 241 -35.36 -21.64 0.21
N GLU A 242 -34.77 -22.05 -0.92
CA GLU A 242 -35.51 -22.51 -2.10
C GLU A 242 -36.33 -23.78 -1.78
N MET A 243 -35.68 -24.82 -1.22
CA MET A 243 -36.36 -26.07 -0.84
C MET A 243 -37.49 -25.87 0.18
N ALA A 244 -37.34 -24.92 1.11
CA ALA A 244 -38.38 -24.58 2.07
C ALA A 244 -39.52 -23.74 1.44
N GLY A 245 -39.20 -22.90 0.45
CA GLY A 245 -40.18 -22.10 -0.28
C GLY A 245 -41.05 -22.91 -1.25
N GLU A 246 -40.52 -23.98 -1.83
CA GLU A 246 -41.23 -24.86 -2.76
C GLU A 246 -42.26 -25.79 -2.09
N SER A 247 -42.17 -26.01 -0.78
CA SER A 247 -43.13 -26.83 -0.04
C SER A 247 -43.34 -26.32 1.39
N THR A 248 -44.56 -25.89 1.69
CA THR A 248 -45.00 -25.49 3.05
C THR A 248 -45.32 -26.69 3.95
N LEU A 249 -44.94 -27.90 3.54
CA LEU A 249 -45.23 -29.14 4.24
C LEU A 249 -44.32 -29.30 5.48
N PRO A 250 -44.87 -29.61 6.66
CA PRO A 250 -44.09 -29.75 7.89
C PRO A 250 -43.06 -30.89 7.84
N GLU A 251 -43.26 -31.90 6.99
CA GLU A 251 -42.32 -33.00 6.76
C GLU A 251 -41.03 -32.53 6.08
N VAL A 252 -41.11 -31.58 5.14
CA VAL A 252 -39.94 -31.00 4.45
C VAL A 252 -39.12 -30.19 5.45
N GLU A 253 -39.78 -29.39 6.27
CA GLU A 253 -39.13 -28.62 7.34
C GLU A 253 -38.46 -29.52 8.39
N ALA A 254 -39.08 -30.67 8.74
CA ALA A 254 -38.47 -31.66 9.62
C ALA A 254 -37.23 -32.32 9.00
N ALA A 255 -37.25 -32.58 7.68
CA ALA A 255 -36.10 -33.15 6.96
C ALA A 255 -34.93 -32.17 6.79
N LEU A 256 -35.20 -30.87 6.67
CA LEU A 256 -34.17 -29.82 6.56
C LEU A 256 -33.48 -29.51 7.90
N ARG A 257 -34.13 -29.77 9.05
CA ARG A 257 -33.60 -29.43 10.37
C ARG A 257 -32.19 -29.97 10.65
N PRO A 258 -31.87 -31.26 10.44
CA PRO A 258 -30.52 -31.77 10.66
C PRO A 258 -29.47 -31.16 9.72
N LEU A 259 -29.87 -30.73 8.51
CA LEU A 259 -28.97 -30.06 7.58
C LEU A 259 -28.65 -28.63 8.06
N ARG A 260 -29.65 -27.91 8.57
CA ARG A 260 -29.46 -26.59 9.19
C ARG A 260 -28.60 -26.66 10.44
N GLU A 261 -28.75 -27.69 11.27
CA GLU A 261 -27.88 -27.91 12.44
C GLU A 261 -26.41 -28.13 12.05
N LYS A 262 -26.16 -28.94 11.01
CA LYS A 262 -24.79 -29.13 10.48
C LYS A 262 -24.21 -27.82 9.93
N LEU A 263 -25.03 -27.03 9.25
CA LEU A 263 -24.63 -25.73 8.74
C LEU A 263 -24.29 -24.77 9.88
N ASP A 264 -25.10 -24.73 10.93
CA ASP A 264 -24.85 -23.90 12.12
C ASP A 264 -23.53 -24.26 12.83
N ILE A 265 -23.21 -25.55 12.95
CA ILE A 265 -21.91 -26.00 13.47
C ILE A 265 -20.76 -25.45 12.62
N SER A 266 -20.90 -25.49 11.28
CA SER A 266 -19.91 -24.94 10.35
C SER A 266 -19.77 -23.42 10.52
N VAL A 267 -20.89 -22.69 10.62
CA VAL A 267 -20.91 -21.23 10.84
C VAL A 267 -20.18 -20.90 12.14
N ARG A 268 -20.51 -21.56 13.25
CA ARG A 268 -19.83 -21.35 14.54
C ARG A 268 -18.34 -21.65 14.49
N ALA A 269 -17.91 -22.65 13.73
CA ALA A 269 -16.50 -22.97 13.56
C ALA A 269 -15.75 -21.86 12.81
N VAL A 270 -16.32 -21.35 11.71
CA VAL A 270 -15.75 -20.23 10.95
C VAL A 270 -15.74 -18.95 11.79
N THR A 271 -16.82 -18.61 12.48
CA THR A 271 -16.89 -17.43 13.35
C THR A 271 -15.77 -17.43 14.39
N ARG A 272 -15.50 -18.57 15.04
CA ARG A 272 -14.38 -18.68 16.00
C ARG A 272 -13.01 -18.46 15.36
N ARG A 273 -12.83 -18.87 14.10
CA ARG A 273 -11.60 -18.61 13.33
C ARG A 273 -11.46 -17.12 13.01
N VAL A 274 -12.55 -16.45 12.63
CA VAL A 274 -12.58 -14.99 12.42
C VAL A 274 -12.22 -14.25 13.71
N GLU A 275 -12.84 -14.61 14.83
CA GLU A 275 -12.53 -14.01 16.14
C GLU A 275 -11.07 -14.24 16.57
N ALA A 276 -10.46 -15.36 16.17
CA ALA A 276 -9.04 -15.61 16.41
C ALA A 276 -8.15 -14.67 15.61
N LEU A 277 -8.49 -14.38 14.35
CA LEU A 277 -7.80 -13.39 13.52
C LEU A 277 -7.97 -11.97 14.09
N GLU A 278 -9.15 -11.60 14.55
CA GLU A 278 -9.40 -10.31 15.20
C GLU A 278 -8.57 -10.14 16.48
N ARG A 279 -8.50 -11.19 17.32
CA ARG A 279 -7.64 -11.20 18.51
C ARG A 279 -6.14 -11.11 18.19
N TYR A 280 -5.73 -11.59 17.02
CA TYR A 280 -4.35 -11.45 16.55
C TYR A 280 -4.08 -10.03 16.06
N ALA A 281 -5.02 -9.44 15.31
CA ALA A 281 -4.98 -8.05 14.89
C ALA A 281 -4.91 -7.08 16.07
N GLU A 282 -5.68 -7.33 17.13
CA GLU A 282 -5.64 -6.49 18.34
C GLU A 282 -4.27 -6.55 19.03
N ARG A 283 -3.69 -7.75 19.16
CA ARG A 283 -2.32 -7.89 19.69
C ARG A 283 -1.27 -7.14 18.85
N ALA A 284 -1.43 -7.12 17.53
CA ALA A 284 -0.54 -6.35 16.66
C ALA A 284 -0.66 -4.84 16.92
N ARG A 285 -1.88 -4.33 17.19
CA ARG A 285 -2.10 -2.92 17.57
C ARG A 285 -1.52 -2.58 18.93
N GLU A 286 -1.73 -3.43 19.93
CA GLU A 286 -1.13 -3.26 21.26
C GLU A 286 0.41 -3.22 21.15
N ALA A 287 1.00 -4.08 20.32
CA ALA A 287 2.44 -4.09 20.07
C ALA A 287 2.92 -2.80 19.37
N ASP A 288 2.14 -2.26 18.43
CA ASP A 288 2.42 -0.95 17.80
C ASP A 288 2.43 0.20 18.80
N GLU A 289 1.52 0.18 19.79
CA GLU A 289 1.49 1.18 20.85
C GLU A 289 2.75 1.11 21.73
N VAL A 290 3.18 -0.09 22.09
CA VAL A 290 4.42 -0.31 22.85
C VAL A 290 5.64 0.14 22.05
N LEU A 291 5.72 -0.20 20.76
CA LEU A 291 6.80 0.24 19.88
C LEU A 291 6.85 1.77 19.77
N ARG A 292 5.69 2.42 19.66
CA ARG A 292 5.59 3.89 19.63
C ARG A 292 6.05 4.50 20.95
N ALA A 293 5.67 3.92 22.09
CA ALA A 293 6.11 4.37 23.41
C ALA A 293 7.62 4.20 23.59
N GLN A 294 8.20 3.07 23.16
CA GLN A 294 9.64 2.84 23.18
C GLN A 294 10.40 3.92 22.40
N ARG A 295 9.98 4.20 21.16
CA ARG A 295 10.57 5.25 20.33
C ARG A 295 10.48 6.64 20.97
N HIS A 296 9.37 6.91 21.64
CA HIS A 296 9.20 8.17 22.34
C HIS A 296 10.17 8.31 23.51
N LEU A 297 10.38 7.23 24.28
CA LEU A 297 11.36 7.19 25.36
C LEU A 297 12.79 7.33 24.85
N GLU A 298 13.13 6.66 23.75
CA GLU A 298 14.45 6.79 23.09
C GLU A 298 14.72 8.25 22.67
N ALA A 299 13.73 8.92 22.06
CA ALA A 299 13.84 10.32 21.68
C ALA A 299 13.96 11.28 22.90
N ILE A 300 13.33 10.95 24.03
CA ILE A 300 13.51 11.70 25.28
C ILE A 300 14.90 11.49 25.85
N ALA A 301 15.41 10.25 25.85
CA ALA A 301 16.73 9.91 26.36
C ALA A 301 17.85 10.58 25.54
N GLU A 302 17.71 10.64 24.21
CA GLU A 302 18.64 11.37 23.33
C GLU A 302 18.71 12.86 23.71
N LYS A 303 17.55 13.50 23.91
CA LYS A 303 17.50 14.90 24.36
C LYS A 303 18.07 15.09 25.76
N ALA A 304 17.85 14.15 26.68
CA ALA A 304 18.38 14.24 28.04
C ALA A 304 19.91 14.35 28.05
N GLY A 305 20.61 13.70 27.11
CA GLY A 305 22.06 13.86 26.93
C GLY A 305 22.47 15.31 26.64
N GLU A 306 21.72 16.04 25.82
CA GLU A 306 21.96 17.47 25.55
C GLU A 306 21.78 18.33 26.81
N TYR A 307 20.80 18.00 27.66
CA TYR A 307 20.60 18.68 28.94
C TYR A 307 21.72 18.38 29.93
N ASP A 308 22.23 17.15 29.98
CA ASP A 308 23.36 16.77 30.81
C ASP A 308 24.66 17.49 30.36
N GLU A 309 24.88 17.64 29.06
CA GLU A 309 26.00 18.42 28.50
C GLU A 309 25.88 19.90 28.86
N LEU A 310 24.67 20.48 28.72
CA LEU A 310 24.41 21.85 29.12
C LEU A 310 24.69 22.06 30.63
N LEU A 311 24.22 21.14 31.47
CA LEU A 311 24.46 21.18 32.91
C LEU A 311 25.96 21.11 33.23
N ALA A 312 26.70 20.23 32.55
CA ALA A 312 28.15 20.10 32.71
C ALA A 312 28.90 21.37 32.25
N ALA A 313 28.44 22.03 31.19
CA ALA A 313 28.98 23.31 30.73
C ALA A 313 28.72 24.43 31.75
N THR A 314 27.50 24.52 32.29
CA THR A 314 27.17 25.52 33.33
C THR A 314 27.98 25.31 34.61
N VAL A 315 28.15 24.05 35.07
CA VAL A 315 29.00 23.76 36.24
C VAL A 315 30.46 24.16 35.99
N ARG A 316 30.97 24.01 34.76
CA ARG A 316 32.31 24.47 34.39
C ARG A 316 32.42 25.99 34.44
N ASP A 317 31.40 26.71 33.99
CA ASP A 317 31.34 28.18 34.02
C ASP A 317 31.26 28.69 35.48
N ASP A 318 30.48 28.04 36.35
CA ASP A 318 30.43 28.34 37.79
C ASP A 318 31.79 28.14 38.47
N LEU A 319 32.56 27.13 38.07
CA LEU A 319 33.92 26.91 38.56
C LEU A 319 34.94 27.93 38.01
N ALA A 320 34.62 28.65 36.93
CA ALA A 320 35.48 29.69 36.34
C ALA A 320 35.28 31.07 36.99
N LEU A 321 34.16 31.31 37.68
CA LEU A 321 33.87 32.57 38.39
C LEU A 321 35.00 33.01 39.34
N PRO A 322 35.55 32.16 40.23
CA PRO A 322 36.63 32.56 41.14
C PRO A 322 37.95 32.92 40.45
N ALA A 323 38.16 32.48 39.21
CA ALA A 323 39.33 32.89 38.42
C ALA A 323 39.13 34.27 37.79
N ILE A 324 37.91 34.57 37.34
CA ILE A 324 37.54 35.88 36.80
C ILE A 324 37.56 36.95 37.89
N GLU A 325 37.08 36.63 39.10
CA GLU A 325 37.15 37.52 40.26
C GLU A 325 38.61 37.91 40.58
N ARG A 326 39.53 36.93 40.60
CA ARG A 326 40.96 37.18 40.81
C ARG A 326 41.59 38.03 39.71
N LEU A 327 41.22 37.82 38.44
CA LEU A 327 41.69 38.66 37.33
C LEU A 327 41.18 40.10 37.46
N THR A 328 39.98 40.29 38.02
CA THR A 328 39.38 41.60 38.27
C THR A 328 40.11 42.33 39.40
N GLU A 329 40.43 41.64 40.51
CA GLU A 329 41.24 42.19 41.59
C GLU A 329 42.65 42.62 41.11
N GLN A 330 43.28 41.81 40.26
CA GLN A 330 44.58 42.15 39.65
C GLN A 330 44.48 43.38 38.73
N GLY A 331 43.39 43.49 37.97
CA GLY A 331 43.10 44.67 37.14
C GLY A 331 42.95 45.95 37.98
N ASP A 332 42.26 45.85 39.11
CA ASP A 332 42.10 46.97 40.06
C ASP A 332 43.43 47.37 40.71
N GLU A 333 44.28 46.40 41.06
CA GLU A 333 45.62 46.66 41.58
C GLU A 333 46.52 47.34 40.54
N LEU A 334 46.45 46.91 39.27
CA LEU A 334 47.15 47.55 38.16
C LEU A 334 46.67 49.00 37.96
N LEU A 335 45.35 49.23 37.97
CA LEU A 335 44.75 50.56 37.87
C LEU A 335 45.19 51.49 39.00
N ARG A 336 45.24 50.99 40.24
CA ARG A 336 45.77 51.75 41.39
C ARG A 336 47.23 52.13 41.17
N THR A 337 48.05 51.18 40.73
CA THR A 337 49.48 51.40 40.47
C THR A 337 49.72 52.41 39.36
N LEU A 338 48.94 52.36 38.28
CA LEU A 338 49.04 53.32 37.18
C LEU A 338 48.58 54.72 37.61
N ARG A 339 47.52 54.82 38.42
CA ARG A 339 47.08 56.09 39.02
C ARG A 339 48.15 56.68 39.92
N ASP A 340 48.75 55.88 40.81
CA ASP A 340 49.85 56.33 41.69
C ASP A 340 51.06 56.84 40.88
N ARG A 341 51.42 56.14 39.79
CA ARG A 341 52.47 56.61 38.86
C ARG A 341 52.10 57.90 38.15
N LEU A 342 50.87 58.06 37.71
CA LEU A 342 50.36 59.29 37.09
C LEU A 342 50.38 60.46 38.08
N THR A 343 50.00 60.24 39.35
CA THR A 343 50.07 61.25 40.41
C THR A 343 51.50 61.65 40.69
N LYS A 344 52.43 60.70 40.83
CA LYS A 344 53.86 60.97 41.00
C LYS A 344 54.48 61.70 39.80
N ALA A 345 54.06 61.37 38.57
CA ALA A 345 54.51 62.06 37.37
C ALA A 345 53.95 63.49 37.29
N ALA A 346 52.70 63.72 37.74
CA ALA A 346 52.11 65.05 37.83
C ALA A 346 52.77 65.91 38.92
N GLU A 347 53.12 65.33 40.07
CA GLU A 347 53.89 66.00 41.12
C GLU A 347 55.30 66.38 40.62
N ALA A 348 56.02 65.45 39.98
CA ALA A 348 57.33 65.72 39.38
C ALA A 348 57.27 66.78 38.26
N ALA A 349 56.17 66.83 37.50
CA ALA A 349 55.94 67.88 36.50
C ALA A 349 55.64 69.25 37.13
N SER A 350 55.09 69.29 38.36
CA SER A 350 54.85 70.54 39.11
C SER A 350 56.11 71.08 39.80
N GLU A 351 57.14 70.25 40.00
CA GLU A 351 58.44 70.64 40.56
C GLU A 351 59.44 71.14 39.50
N LEU A 352 59.10 71.07 38.21
CA LEU A 352 59.92 71.65 37.13
C LEU A 352 59.79 73.19 37.13
N PRO A 353 60.89 73.94 37.24
CA PRO A 353 60.85 75.41 37.25
C PRO A 353 60.43 75.94 35.86
N PRO A 354 59.75 77.10 35.80
CA PRO A 354 59.28 77.64 34.53
C PRO A 354 60.46 77.97 33.61
N PRO A 355 60.30 77.79 32.28
CA PRO A 355 61.34 78.11 31.33
C PRO A 355 61.64 79.62 31.35
N HIS A 356 62.94 79.95 31.35
CA HIS A 356 63.50 81.31 31.34
C HIS A 356 63.20 82.07 30.05
#